data_AF-A0A6J8B0W1-F1
#
_entry.id   AF-A0A6J8B0W1-F1
#
_cell.length_a   1.000
_cell.length_b   1.000
_cell.length_c   1.000
_cell.angle_alpha   90.00
_cell.angle_beta   90.00
_cell.angle_gamma   90.00
#
_symmetry.space_group_name_H-M   'P 1'
#
loop_
_entity.id
_entity.type
_entity.pdbx_description
1 polymer ?
#
loop_
_entity_poly.entity_id
_entity_poly.type
_entity_poly.pdbx_seq_one_letter_code
_entity_poly.pdbx_strand_id
1 'polypeptide(L)'
;MCDQCDLWFHIKCMNITVTSYNILSQSDDEWYCSKCQLPNFSDSFFEDDDQNQHDDNNCEPESVSSTETPKNDNLHSDEVFKCFQKGMHFIHLNARSLLTKIPELQTIAFKTKAAVISVTETWFDETITNTEANIPGYTILRKDRNRCGGGVCMYIKEILRSKPMNLDEINNNDEFLCIELLLPKSKPIFVGT
;
A
#
# COMPACT_ATOMS: atom_id res chain seq x y z
N MET A 1 -19.60 -14.94 12.65
CA MET A 1 -19.28 -13.82 13.58
C MET A 1 -18.37 -14.41 14.65
N CYS A 2 -17.35 -13.69 15.11
CA CYS A 2 -16.41 -14.21 16.13
C CYS A 2 -17.05 -14.21 17.51
N ASP A 3 -17.04 -15.33 18.21
CA ASP A 3 -17.72 -15.48 19.51
C ASP A 3 -17.04 -14.73 20.67
N GLN A 4 -15.81 -14.24 20.47
CA GLN A 4 -15.08 -13.47 21.48
C GLN A 4 -15.13 -11.94 21.26
N CYS A 5 -15.25 -11.47 20.02
CA CYS A 5 -15.17 -10.04 19.71
C CYS A 5 -16.37 -9.49 18.94
N ASP A 6 -17.37 -10.33 18.63
CA ASP A 6 -18.59 -9.98 17.91
C ASP A 6 -18.39 -9.32 16.53
N LEU A 7 -17.19 -9.44 15.95
CA LEU A 7 -16.88 -8.89 14.63
C LEU A 7 -17.13 -9.91 13.51
N TRP A 8 -17.52 -9.37 12.35
CA TRP A 8 -17.62 -10.13 11.10
C TRP A 8 -16.31 -10.08 10.32
N PHE A 9 -15.92 -11.21 9.76
CA PHE A 9 -14.71 -11.32 8.97
C PHE A 9 -15.00 -11.98 7.64
N HIS A 10 -14.31 -11.53 6.59
CA HIS A 10 -14.33 -12.23 5.32
C HIS A 10 -13.59 -13.57 5.47
N ILE A 11 -14.22 -14.65 5.01
CA ILE A 11 -13.67 -16.01 4.97
C ILE A 11 -12.23 -16.02 4.40
N LYS A 12 -11.99 -15.23 3.34
CA LYS A 12 -10.69 -15.09 2.69
C LYS A 12 -9.65 -14.38 3.57
N CYS A 13 -10.03 -13.34 4.30
CA CYS A 13 -9.12 -12.62 5.22
C CYS A 13 -8.72 -13.48 6.41
N MET A 14 -9.52 -14.49 6.74
CA MET A 14 -9.24 -15.47 7.80
C MET A 14 -8.47 -16.70 7.29
N ASN A 15 -8.13 -16.75 6.01
CA ASN A 15 -7.54 -17.93 5.36
C ASN A 15 -8.36 -19.23 5.55
N ILE A 16 -9.68 -19.09 5.68
CA ILE A 16 -10.60 -20.22 5.82
C ILE A 16 -11.04 -20.67 4.43
N THR A 17 -11.02 -21.98 4.16
CA THR A 17 -11.55 -22.51 2.88
C THR A 17 -13.08 -22.50 2.88
N VAL A 18 -13.71 -22.45 1.70
CA VAL A 18 -15.18 -22.53 1.61
C VAL A 18 -15.71 -23.83 2.23
N THR A 19 -15.00 -24.93 2.08
CA THR A 19 -15.34 -26.22 2.71
C THR A 19 -15.32 -26.11 4.24
N SER A 20 -14.25 -25.55 4.80
CA SER A 20 -14.14 -25.32 6.25
C SER A 20 -15.22 -24.37 6.76
N TYR A 21 -15.53 -23.31 6.02
CA TYR A 21 -16.64 -22.41 6.36
C TYR A 21 -17.99 -23.13 6.37
N ASN A 22 -18.27 -23.96 5.36
CA ASN A 22 -19.53 -24.71 5.29
C ASN A 22 -19.67 -25.67 6.47
N ILE A 23 -18.59 -26.36 6.85
CA ILE A 23 -18.55 -27.23 8.04
C ILE A 23 -18.85 -26.41 9.30
N LEU A 24 -18.13 -25.29 9.49
CA LEU A 24 -18.31 -24.40 10.64
C LEU A 24 -19.72 -23.79 10.71
N SER A 25 -20.32 -23.49 9.56
CA SER A 25 -21.68 -22.91 9.49
C SER A 25 -22.78 -23.92 9.83
N GLN A 26 -22.46 -25.22 9.82
CA GLN A 26 -23.39 -26.31 10.11
C GLN A 26 -23.08 -26.97 11.47
N SER A 27 -21.98 -26.61 12.11
CA SER A 27 -21.62 -27.04 13.46
C SER A 27 -22.12 -26.06 14.51
N ASP A 28 -22.38 -26.56 15.72
CA ASP A 28 -22.61 -25.74 16.91
C ASP A 28 -21.31 -25.37 17.64
N ASP A 29 -20.16 -25.50 16.96
CA ASP A 29 -18.83 -25.21 17.52
C ASP A 29 -18.59 -23.69 17.62
N GLU A 30 -17.95 -23.27 18.71
CA GLU A 30 -17.50 -21.88 18.88
C GLU A 30 -16.42 -21.53 17.85
N TRP A 31 -16.58 -20.39 17.20
CA TRP A 31 -15.67 -19.88 16.20
C TRP A 31 -14.97 -18.61 16.66
N TYR A 32 -13.64 -18.71 16.79
CA TYR A 32 -12.78 -17.58 17.14
C TYR A 32 -11.97 -17.11 15.92
N CYS A 33 -11.85 -15.78 15.75
CA CYS A 33 -10.99 -15.20 14.72
C CYS A 33 -9.50 -15.39 15.06
N SER A 34 -8.61 -15.26 14.08
CA SER A 34 -7.16 -15.38 14.23
C SER A 34 -6.55 -14.43 15.26
N LYS A 35 -7.18 -13.29 15.56
CA LYS A 35 -6.72 -12.42 16.66
C LYS A 35 -7.10 -12.96 18.04
N CYS A 36 -8.28 -13.58 18.13
CA CYS A 36 -8.83 -14.17 19.35
C CYS A 36 -8.25 -15.55 19.65
N GLN A 37 -7.76 -16.27 18.64
CA GLN A 37 -7.09 -17.56 18.78
C GLN A 37 -5.64 -17.45 19.26
N LEU A 38 -5.05 -16.26 19.22
CA LEU A 38 -3.68 -16.06 19.71
C LEU A 38 -3.69 -15.96 21.24
N PRO A 39 -2.74 -16.61 21.93
CA PRO A 39 -2.57 -16.41 23.37
C PRO A 39 -2.26 -14.93 23.65
N ASN A 40 -2.65 -14.45 24.82
CA ASN A 40 -2.32 -13.10 25.26
C ASN A 40 -0.80 -12.97 25.41
N PHE A 41 -0.13 -12.37 24.43
CA PHE A 41 1.26 -11.99 24.53
C PHE A 41 1.37 -10.73 25.38
N SER A 42 1.15 -10.86 26.69
CA SER A 42 1.69 -9.90 27.65
C SER A 42 3.18 -10.23 27.78
N ASP A 43 3.96 -9.87 26.78
CA ASP A 43 5.41 -9.91 26.89
C ASP A 43 5.81 -8.82 27.88
N SER A 44 6.27 -9.22 29.07
CA SER A 44 7.06 -8.36 29.98
C SER A 44 8.39 -7.91 29.37
N PHE A 45 8.60 -8.17 28.08
CA PHE A 45 9.75 -7.75 27.28
C PHE A 45 9.59 -6.32 26.73
N PHE A 46 8.35 -5.84 26.58
CA PHE A 46 8.05 -4.44 26.26
C PHE A 46 7.54 -3.72 27.50
N GLU A 47 8.33 -3.72 28.57
CA GLU A 47 8.12 -2.70 29.60
C GLU A 47 8.68 -1.39 29.06
N ASP A 48 7.77 -0.46 28.77
CA ASP A 48 8.06 0.95 28.52
C ASP A 48 8.77 1.53 29.74
N ASP A 49 10.10 1.58 29.73
CA ASP A 49 10.88 2.33 30.70
C ASP A 49 11.08 3.76 30.19
N ASP A 50 10.07 4.58 30.44
CA ASP A 50 10.09 6.01 30.22
C ASP A 50 10.76 6.68 31.43
N GLN A 51 12.09 6.91 31.37
CA GLN A 51 12.81 7.86 32.23
C GLN A 51 14.25 8.21 31.77
N ASN A 52 14.36 9.38 31.13
CA ASN A 52 15.40 10.42 31.24
C ASN A 52 16.92 10.17 31.00
N GLN A 53 17.42 10.89 29.97
CA GLN A 53 18.63 11.75 29.90
C GLN A 53 20.01 11.19 30.32
N HIS A 54 20.97 11.13 29.37
CA HIS A 54 22.20 11.96 29.37
C HIS A 54 23.14 11.66 28.18
N ASP A 55 23.98 12.66 27.89
CA ASP A 55 24.80 12.96 26.72
C ASP A 55 26.05 12.09 26.45
N ASP A 56 26.61 12.33 25.25
CA ASP A 56 28.02 12.24 24.78
C ASP A 56 28.53 11.05 23.94
N ASN A 57 28.70 11.34 22.64
CA ASN A 57 29.90 11.18 21.79
C ASN A 57 30.89 10.02 22.05
N ASN A 58 30.96 9.01 21.16
CA ASN A 58 32.00 8.87 20.10
C ASN A 58 32.01 7.46 19.47
N CYS A 59 32.45 7.43 18.21
CA CYS A 59 32.58 6.28 17.32
C CYS A 59 33.94 5.55 17.50
N GLU A 60 33.97 4.21 17.45
CA GLU A 60 34.77 3.40 16.51
C GLU A 60 34.70 1.88 16.84
N PRO A 61 35.06 0.98 15.88
CA PRO A 61 34.36 -0.29 15.68
C PRO A 61 35.08 -1.50 16.26
N GLU A 62 34.33 -2.50 16.73
CA GLU A 62 34.87 -3.84 16.98
C GLU A 62 34.14 -4.90 16.15
N SER A 63 34.97 -5.62 15.41
CA SER A 63 34.66 -6.75 14.56
C SER A 63 34.14 -7.95 15.35
N VAL A 64 32.96 -8.44 15.01
CA VAL A 64 32.57 -9.82 15.32
C VAL A 64 32.07 -10.50 14.06
N SER A 65 32.87 -11.46 13.61
CA SER A 65 32.51 -12.41 12.58
C SER A 65 31.53 -13.42 13.17
N SER A 66 30.29 -13.39 12.69
CA SER A 66 29.37 -14.50 12.82
C SER A 66 28.73 -14.74 11.46
N THR A 67 29.01 -15.94 10.96
CA THR A 67 28.56 -16.51 9.72
C THR A 67 27.07 -16.81 9.84
N GLU A 68 26.22 -15.92 9.35
CA GLU A 68 24.81 -16.22 9.09
C GLU A 68 24.54 -16.06 7.60
N THR A 69 24.32 -17.19 6.96
CA THR A 69 23.85 -17.30 5.58
C THR A 69 22.54 -16.52 5.42
N PRO A 70 22.41 -15.62 4.43
CA PRO A 70 21.14 -14.95 4.20
C PRO A 70 20.11 -15.98 3.74
N LYS A 71 19.14 -16.28 4.61
CA LYS A 71 17.94 -16.99 4.21
C LYS A 71 17.25 -16.12 3.17
N ASN A 72 17.00 -16.73 2.02
CA ASN A 72 16.46 -16.08 0.85
C ASN A 72 14.97 -15.76 1.09
N ASP A 73 14.67 -14.59 1.65
CA ASP A 73 13.31 -14.07 1.95
C ASP A 73 12.43 -13.82 0.70
N ASN A 74 12.94 -14.13 -0.50
CA ASN A 74 12.24 -13.90 -1.76
C ASN A 74 10.99 -14.77 -1.97
N LEU A 75 10.76 -15.83 -1.18
CA LEU A 75 9.61 -16.71 -1.38
C LEU A 75 8.30 -16.15 -0.80
N HIS A 76 8.36 -15.34 0.26
CA HIS A 76 7.15 -14.77 0.87
C HIS A 76 6.62 -13.55 0.10
N SER A 77 7.50 -12.79 -0.55
CA SER A 77 7.12 -11.54 -1.22
C SER A 77 6.22 -11.76 -2.44
N ASP A 78 6.42 -12.85 -3.20
CA ASP A 78 5.63 -13.13 -4.40
C ASP A 78 4.20 -13.61 -4.08
N GLU A 79 3.97 -14.24 -2.93
CA GLU A 79 2.62 -14.65 -2.52
C GLU A 79 1.71 -13.44 -2.27
N VAL A 80 2.26 -12.35 -1.73
CA VAL A 80 1.52 -11.11 -1.46
C VAL A 80 0.97 -10.49 -2.75
N PHE A 81 1.69 -10.64 -3.86
CA PHE A 81 1.29 -10.09 -5.16
C PHE A 81 0.45 -11.04 -6.03
N LYS A 82 0.13 -12.25 -5.53
CA LYS A 82 -0.61 -13.26 -6.30
C LYS A 82 -1.98 -12.79 -6.79
N CYS A 83 -2.65 -11.91 -6.04
CA CYS A 83 -3.95 -11.35 -6.43
C CYS A 83 -3.86 -10.39 -7.64
N PHE A 84 -2.66 -9.96 -8.03
CA PHE A 84 -2.42 -9.06 -9.18
C PHE A 84 -2.10 -9.79 -10.49
N GLN A 85 -2.15 -11.12 -10.50
CA GLN A 85 -1.77 -11.90 -11.69
C GLN A 85 -2.80 -11.81 -12.83
N LYS A 86 -4.05 -11.45 -12.54
CA LYS A 86 -5.14 -11.42 -13.51
C LYS A 86 -6.09 -10.26 -13.24
N GLY A 87 -6.46 -9.57 -14.31
CA GLY A 87 -7.47 -8.51 -14.28
C GLY A 87 -6.85 -7.13 -14.46
N MET A 88 -7.66 -6.13 -14.15
CA MET A 88 -7.28 -4.72 -14.17
C MET A 88 -7.27 -4.21 -12.74
N HIS A 89 -6.11 -3.73 -12.30
CA HIS A 89 -5.92 -3.35 -10.90
C HIS A 89 -5.76 -1.85 -10.78
N PHE A 90 -6.39 -1.29 -9.75
CA PHE A 90 -6.29 0.10 -9.35
C PHE A 90 -5.75 0.10 -7.93
N ILE A 91 -4.69 0.85 -7.70
CA ILE A 91 -4.04 0.95 -6.40
C ILE A 91 -4.19 2.39 -5.93
N HIS A 92 -4.56 2.57 -4.66
CA HIS A 92 -4.53 3.87 -4.01
C HIS A 92 -3.67 3.77 -2.76
N LEU A 93 -2.74 4.71 -2.58
CA LEU A 93 -1.85 4.79 -1.43
C LEU A 93 -1.85 6.21 -0.89
N ASN A 94 -1.85 6.36 0.43
CA ASN A 94 -1.45 7.61 1.04
C ASN A 94 0.03 7.50 1.38
N ALA A 95 0.89 8.26 0.71
CA ALA A 95 2.33 8.14 0.88
C ALA A 95 2.84 8.85 2.13
N ARG A 96 2.26 10.01 2.50
CA ARG A 96 2.85 10.95 3.48
C ARG A 96 4.32 11.21 3.16
N SER A 97 4.58 11.98 2.11
CA SER A 97 5.87 12.14 1.43
C SER A 97 6.25 10.95 0.55
N LEU A 98 6.19 11.16 -0.75
CA LEU A 98 6.41 10.14 -1.78
C LEU A 98 7.86 10.07 -2.29
N LEU A 99 8.59 11.19 -2.33
CA LEU A 99 9.88 11.27 -3.03
C LEU A 99 10.89 10.21 -2.57
N THR A 100 10.99 9.98 -1.26
CA THR A 100 11.89 8.98 -0.67
C THR A 100 11.43 7.54 -0.88
N LYS A 101 10.17 7.33 -1.31
CA LYS A 101 9.51 6.03 -1.46
C LYS A 101 9.31 5.61 -2.92
N ILE A 102 9.90 6.36 -3.86
CA ILE A 102 9.82 6.06 -5.29
C ILE A 102 10.35 4.65 -5.61
N PRO A 103 11.48 4.17 -5.06
CA PRO A 103 11.96 2.80 -5.34
C PRO A 103 10.98 1.69 -4.92
N GLU A 104 10.33 1.84 -3.77
CA GLU A 104 9.30 0.92 -3.27
C GLU A 104 8.07 0.98 -4.16
N LEU A 105 7.66 2.18 -4.57
CA LEU A 105 6.53 2.37 -5.47
C LEU A 105 6.82 1.77 -6.86
N GLN A 106 8.06 1.87 -7.36
CA GLN A 106 8.50 1.19 -8.58
C GLN A 106 8.40 -0.33 -8.44
N THR A 107 8.76 -0.88 -7.28
CA THR A 107 8.60 -2.32 -6.99
C THR A 107 7.14 -2.74 -7.02
N ILE A 108 6.26 -1.97 -6.38
CA ILE A 108 4.80 -2.19 -6.43
C ILE A 108 4.31 -2.13 -7.88
N ALA A 109 4.71 -1.13 -8.65
CA ALA A 109 4.30 -0.95 -10.03
C ALA A 109 4.75 -2.10 -10.94
N PHE A 110 5.97 -2.60 -10.73
CA PHE A 110 6.53 -3.73 -11.47
C PHE A 110 5.83 -5.05 -11.13
N LYS A 111 5.63 -5.34 -9.84
CA LYS A 111 5.02 -6.60 -9.38
C LYS A 111 3.52 -6.67 -9.68
N THR A 112 2.79 -5.58 -9.45
CA THR A 112 1.33 -5.52 -9.61
C THR A 112 0.89 -5.27 -11.04
N LYS A 113 1.73 -4.60 -11.84
CA LYS A 113 1.40 -4.17 -13.21
C LYS A 113 0.07 -3.39 -13.29
N ALA A 114 -0.28 -2.67 -12.21
CA ALA A 114 -1.54 -1.96 -12.06
C ALA A 114 -1.85 -1.04 -13.25
N ALA A 115 -3.12 -0.87 -13.57
CA ALA A 115 -3.56 0.05 -14.60
C ALA A 115 -3.33 1.50 -14.17
N VAL A 116 -3.66 1.79 -12.91
CA VAL A 116 -3.48 3.10 -12.30
C VAL A 116 -3.01 2.92 -10.85
N ILE A 117 -2.04 3.73 -10.44
CA ILE A 117 -1.60 3.86 -9.06
C ILE A 117 -1.81 5.31 -8.64
N SER A 118 -2.82 5.55 -7.83
CA SER A 118 -3.11 6.85 -7.23
C SER A 118 -2.36 6.99 -5.91
N VAL A 119 -1.78 8.17 -5.69
CA VAL A 119 -1.05 8.50 -4.48
C VAL A 119 -1.53 9.84 -3.93
N THR A 120 -1.96 9.86 -2.68
CA THR A 120 -2.31 11.08 -1.92
C THR A 120 -1.21 11.41 -0.91
N GLU A 121 -1.19 12.66 -0.44
CA GLU A 121 -0.16 13.18 0.47
C GLU A 121 1.25 12.96 -0.10
N THR A 122 1.44 13.29 -1.38
CA THR A 122 2.71 13.13 -2.08
C THR A 122 3.80 14.04 -1.52
N TRP A 123 3.38 15.22 -1.03
CA TRP A 123 4.23 16.31 -0.56
C TRP A 123 5.25 16.74 -1.62
N PHE A 124 4.82 16.69 -2.87
CA PHE A 124 5.60 17.27 -3.96
C PHE A 124 5.43 18.79 -3.99
N ASP A 125 6.50 19.45 -4.38
CA ASP A 125 6.54 20.88 -4.67
C ASP A 125 7.08 21.12 -6.10
N GLU A 126 7.16 22.40 -6.48
CA GLU A 126 7.62 22.82 -7.81
C GLU A 126 9.10 22.51 -8.10
N THR A 127 9.88 22.15 -7.07
CA THR A 127 11.30 21.82 -7.22
C THR A 127 11.50 20.38 -7.69
N ILE A 128 10.53 19.49 -7.41
CA ILE A 128 10.62 18.08 -7.77
C ILE A 128 10.27 17.89 -9.24
N THR A 129 11.23 17.41 -10.01
CA THR A 129 11.08 17.14 -11.43
C THR A 129 10.27 15.87 -11.69
N ASN A 130 9.64 15.77 -12.86
CA ASN A 130 8.99 14.52 -13.29
C ASN A 130 9.98 13.35 -13.41
N THR A 131 11.27 13.64 -13.64
CA THR A 131 12.32 12.63 -13.72
C THR A 131 12.56 11.98 -12.36
N GLU A 132 12.59 12.76 -11.27
CA GLU A 132 12.78 12.25 -9.91
C GLU A 132 11.58 11.44 -9.42
N ALA A 133 10.37 11.85 -9.81
CA ALA A 133 9.13 11.15 -9.48
C ALA A 133 8.78 10.01 -10.46
N ASN A 134 9.68 9.65 -11.39
CA ASN A 134 9.35 8.76 -12.51
C ASN A 134 9.20 7.28 -12.11
N ILE A 135 8.22 6.61 -12.73
CA ILE A 135 8.06 5.15 -12.67
C ILE A 135 8.09 4.61 -14.11
N PRO A 136 9.04 3.74 -14.47
CA PRO A 136 9.12 3.19 -15.82
C PRO A 136 7.83 2.50 -16.28
N GLY A 137 7.35 2.86 -17.48
CA GLY A 137 6.13 2.31 -18.08
C GLY A 137 4.83 2.96 -17.59
N TYR A 138 4.92 4.06 -16.84
CA TYR A 138 3.79 4.85 -16.37
C TYR A 138 3.98 6.32 -16.70
N THR A 139 2.90 6.97 -17.15
CA THR A 139 2.79 8.41 -17.24
C THR A 139 2.30 8.98 -15.92
N ILE A 140 2.95 10.05 -15.45
CA ILE A 140 2.58 10.75 -14.22
C ILE A 140 1.63 11.92 -14.51
N LEU A 141 0.52 11.98 -13.79
CA LEU A 141 -0.36 13.14 -13.69
C LEU A 141 -0.39 13.59 -12.23
N ARG A 142 -0.05 14.84 -11.93
CA ARG A 142 0.06 15.31 -10.54
C ARG A 142 -0.52 16.71 -10.36
N LYS A 143 -0.99 16.98 -9.13
CA LYS A 143 -1.30 18.30 -8.59
C LYS A 143 -0.51 18.44 -7.30
N ASP A 144 0.50 19.30 -7.35
CA ASP A 144 1.40 19.55 -6.23
C ASP A 144 0.86 20.64 -5.33
N ARG A 145 1.37 20.69 -4.11
CA ARG A 145 0.96 21.71 -3.15
C ARG A 145 2.20 22.37 -2.54
N ASN A 146 2.29 23.69 -2.67
CA ASN A 146 3.38 24.47 -2.10
C ASN A 146 3.11 24.84 -0.63
N ARG A 147 2.83 23.85 0.23
CA ARG A 147 2.55 23.99 1.69
C ARG A 147 3.13 22.78 2.45
N CYS A 148 3.06 22.79 3.78
CA CYS A 148 3.39 21.65 4.63
C CYS A 148 2.40 20.48 4.42
N GLY A 149 2.58 19.73 3.33
CA GLY A 149 1.84 18.51 3.02
C GLY A 149 0.74 18.65 1.97
N GLY A 150 0.01 17.56 1.74
CA GLY A 150 -0.98 17.41 0.68
C GLY A 150 -0.38 16.98 -0.66
N GLY A 151 -1.08 17.34 -1.74
CA GLY A 151 -0.72 16.97 -3.11
C GLY A 151 -1.19 15.55 -3.48
N VAL A 152 -1.43 15.37 -4.78
CA VAL A 152 -1.98 14.14 -5.33
C VAL A 152 -1.33 13.80 -6.67
N CYS A 153 -1.16 12.52 -6.93
CA CYS A 153 -0.54 12.01 -8.14
C CYS A 153 -1.25 10.73 -8.61
N MET A 154 -1.32 10.53 -9.93
CA MET A 154 -1.75 9.30 -10.56
C MET A 154 -0.66 8.84 -11.53
N TYR A 155 -0.19 7.60 -11.35
CA TYR A 155 0.64 6.90 -12.31
C TYR A 155 -0.26 6.03 -13.18
N ILE A 156 -0.28 6.30 -14.48
CA ILE A 156 -1.16 5.63 -15.44
C ILE A 156 -0.30 4.82 -16.39
N LYS A 157 -0.58 3.54 -16.52
CA LYS A 157 0.22 2.64 -17.34
C LYS A 157 0.19 3.10 -18.81
N GLU A 158 1.35 3.34 -19.42
CA GLU A 158 1.48 4.00 -20.73
C GLU A 158 0.73 3.30 -21.88
N ILE A 159 0.55 1.98 -21.77
CA ILE A 159 -0.17 1.19 -22.78
C ILE A 159 -1.68 1.49 -22.79
N LEU A 160 -2.21 2.14 -21.75
CA LEU A 160 -3.63 2.46 -21.62
C LEU A 160 -3.92 3.83 -22.21
N ARG A 161 -5.03 3.91 -22.94
CA ARG A 161 -5.55 5.19 -23.40
C ARG A 161 -6.32 5.86 -22.26
N SER A 162 -5.86 7.02 -21.84
CA SER A 162 -6.49 7.84 -20.80
C SER A 162 -6.64 9.28 -21.24
N LYS A 163 -7.68 9.96 -20.76
CA LYS A 163 -7.84 11.41 -20.89
C LYS A 163 -7.95 12.05 -19.50
N PRO A 164 -7.05 12.96 -19.11
CA PRO A 164 -7.23 13.76 -17.91
C PRO A 164 -8.52 14.59 -18.02
N MET A 165 -9.31 14.64 -16.96
CA MET A 165 -10.47 15.50 -16.89
C MET A 165 -10.05 16.84 -16.27
N ASN A 166 -10.30 17.94 -16.97
CA ASN A 166 -10.20 19.25 -16.35
C ASN A 166 -11.42 19.44 -15.45
N LEU A 167 -11.17 19.49 -14.15
CA LEU A 167 -12.19 19.69 -13.11
C LEU A 167 -11.99 20.99 -12.36
N ASP A 168 -11.07 21.83 -12.79
CA ASP A 168 -10.75 23.08 -12.13
C ASP A 168 -11.96 24.03 -12.14
N GLU A 169 -12.85 23.88 -13.14
CA GLU A 169 -14.12 24.62 -13.21
C GLU A 169 -15.20 24.13 -12.23
N ILE A 170 -15.09 22.90 -11.72
CA ILE A 170 -16.10 22.25 -10.87
C ILE A 170 -15.63 22.19 -9.41
N ASN A 171 -14.33 22.07 -9.20
CA ASN A 171 -13.74 21.88 -7.88
C ASN A 171 -12.36 22.53 -7.86
N ASN A 172 -12.20 23.65 -7.14
CA ASN A 172 -10.91 24.27 -6.81
C ASN A 172 -10.07 23.40 -5.84
N ASN A 173 -10.28 22.08 -5.87
CA ASN A 173 -9.62 21.16 -4.96
C ASN A 173 -8.32 20.67 -5.61
N ASP A 174 -7.21 21.24 -5.15
CA ASP A 174 -5.85 20.86 -5.55
C ASP A 174 -5.50 19.41 -5.14
N GLU A 175 -6.40 18.74 -4.43
CA GLU A 175 -6.24 17.37 -3.94
C GLU A 175 -7.03 16.34 -4.76
N PHE A 176 -7.70 16.75 -5.86
CA PHE A 176 -8.48 15.85 -6.70
C PHE A 176 -7.94 15.74 -8.13
N LEU A 177 -7.73 14.51 -8.57
CA LEU A 177 -7.42 14.16 -9.96
C LEU A 177 -8.42 13.14 -10.49
N CYS A 178 -8.84 13.31 -11.73
CA CYS A 178 -9.73 12.37 -12.41
C CYS A 178 -9.27 12.12 -13.83
N ILE A 179 -9.34 10.86 -14.26
CA ILE A 179 -9.09 10.44 -15.63
C ILE A 179 -10.23 9.59 -16.17
N GLU A 180 -10.44 9.71 -17.48
CA GLU A 180 -11.28 8.81 -18.26
C GLU A 180 -10.38 7.75 -18.93
N LEU A 181 -10.51 6.49 -18.51
CA LEU A 181 -9.86 5.34 -19.14
C LEU A 181 -10.72 4.76 -20.25
N LEU A 182 -10.09 4.57 -21.42
CA LEU A 182 -10.73 4.09 -22.64
C LEU A 182 -10.26 2.67 -22.93
N LEU A 183 -11.11 1.68 -22.66
CA LEU A 183 -10.83 0.29 -22.99
C LEU A 183 -11.56 -0.14 -24.27
N PRO A 184 -11.00 -1.08 -25.04
CA PRO A 184 -11.67 -1.61 -26.21
C PRO A 184 -13.02 -2.24 -25.84
N LYS A 185 -14.07 -1.88 -26.59
CA LYS A 185 -15.41 -2.51 -26.47
C LYS A 185 -16.07 -2.36 -25.10
N SER A 186 -15.66 -1.42 -24.26
CA SER A 186 -16.34 -1.07 -23.02
C SER A 186 -16.78 0.39 -23.02
N LYS A 187 -17.67 0.74 -22.09
CA LYS A 187 -17.86 2.14 -21.73
C LYS A 187 -16.58 2.68 -21.07
N PRO A 188 -16.34 4.00 -21.13
CA PRO A 188 -15.25 4.62 -20.40
C PRO A 188 -15.34 4.35 -18.89
N ILE A 189 -14.19 4.20 -18.25
CA ILE A 189 -14.08 4.06 -16.80
C ILE A 189 -13.49 5.35 -16.24
N PHE A 190 -14.20 6.00 -15.33
CA PHE A 190 -13.69 7.18 -14.63
C PHE A 190 -12.96 6.75 -13.36
N VAL A 191 -11.74 7.23 -13.18
CA VAL A 191 -10.92 6.95 -12.01
C VAL A 191 -10.57 8.29 -11.38
N GLY A 192 -11.11 8.53 -10.18
CA GLY A 192 -10.78 9.67 -9.35
C GLY A 192 -9.91 9.27 -8.17
N THR A 193 -9.15 10.21 -7.63
CA THR A 193 -8.42 10.06 -6.36
C THR A 193 -8.52 11.31 -5.53
#